data_AF-A0A970V2L6-F1
#
_entry.id   AF-A0A970V2L6-F1
#
_cell.length_a   1.000
_cell.length_b   1.000
_cell.length_c   1.000
_cell.angle_alpha   90.00
_cell.angle_beta   90.00
_cell.angle_gamma   90.00
#
_symmetry.space_group_name_H-M   'P 1'
#
loop_
_entity.id
_entity.type
_entity.pdbx_description
1 polymer ?
#
loop_
_entity_poly.entity_id
_entity_poly.type
_entity_poly.pdbx_seq_one_letter_code
_entity_poly.pdbx_strand_id
1 'polypeptide(L)'
;MMTRLSCVFGLTILLLSTSGALATDFYICKARGNNSNPGTTELPLKNIDAALAKAEPGDTLHVAGGVYFGIRDRGYIEVRVPVTMLGGYSEDFAVRDPLANPTLIQPTNESVGNSRNPLLTLKSSQAGQRFVLDGFIVDAGMRNAYSDKEGWPEGVETGRLLLPTEQVPTGMRSTVDKPGLFIENAASAGDVLLQNNVFINCAMYAVHGGHKQGSFIIRNNVFVANRMAAIEIFGTGGKKGPRGPLEHDGSVEVAYNTILFSWSRTKELEDMGYGVRIMTMLTYNIHHNLIGGSLFAGVDHTRFNPNDWIKVDDNVFFANKQAAMLFSEPGNVQMERVKVTDFADLGLASATGNREASLPLPIDSAYLEGLLGTIYAEEADLDPNSLANQVRAAFGLPLRGELTTQVSMYANRYSWQKALELFGASPEVGAQSLAPATE
;
A
#
# COMPACT_ATOMS: atom_id res chain seq x y z
N MET A 1 -69.53 49.94 21.41
CA MET A 1 -68.19 50.54 21.58
C MET A 1 -67.25 49.39 21.97
N MET A 2 -66.67 48.70 20.97
CA MET A 2 -65.81 47.53 21.17
C MET A 2 -64.35 47.95 20.98
N THR A 3 -63.54 47.79 22.02
CA THR A 3 -62.11 48.05 22.06
C THR A 3 -61.34 46.84 21.51
N ARG A 4 -60.52 47.03 20.48
CA ARG A 4 -59.57 46.03 19.96
C ARG A 4 -58.24 46.16 20.69
N LEU A 5 -57.79 45.06 21.31
CA LEU A 5 -56.46 44.89 21.89
C LEU A 5 -55.55 44.31 20.79
N SER A 6 -54.44 45.00 20.47
CA SER A 6 -53.45 44.53 19.50
C SER A 6 -52.26 43.91 20.24
N CYS A 7 -52.05 42.60 20.09
CA CYS A 7 -50.83 41.91 20.51
C CYS A 7 -49.75 42.08 19.43
N VAL A 8 -48.60 42.61 19.81
CA VAL A 8 -47.38 42.64 18.98
C VAL A 8 -46.50 41.47 19.41
N PHE A 9 -46.29 40.49 18.52
CA PHE A 9 -45.29 39.44 18.69
C PHE A 9 -43.95 39.94 18.10
N GLY A 10 -42.94 40.12 18.95
CA GLY A 10 -41.57 40.38 18.53
C GLY A 10 -40.89 39.09 18.08
N LEU A 11 -40.45 39.04 16.83
CA LEU A 11 -39.68 37.95 16.25
C LEU A 11 -38.18 38.23 16.46
N THR A 12 -37.55 37.52 17.41
CA THR A 12 -36.10 37.58 17.61
C THR A 12 -35.42 36.65 16.60
N ILE A 13 -34.75 37.22 15.60
CA ILE A 13 -33.92 36.48 14.64
C ILE A 13 -32.59 36.15 15.31
N LEU A 14 -32.37 34.86 15.63
CA LEU A 14 -31.10 34.33 16.10
C LEU A 14 -30.19 34.13 14.88
N LEU A 15 -29.25 35.06 14.66
CA LEU A 15 -28.19 34.92 13.66
C LEU A 15 -27.21 33.82 14.13
N LEU A 16 -27.39 32.59 13.63
CA LEU A 16 -26.33 31.58 13.69
C LEU A 16 -25.22 31.99 12.72
N SER A 17 -24.18 32.62 13.26
CA SER A 17 -22.89 32.75 12.58
C SER A 17 -22.24 31.37 12.54
N THR A 18 -22.43 30.64 11.45
CA THR A 18 -21.60 29.48 11.12
C THR A 18 -20.23 29.99 10.70
N SER A 19 -19.34 30.20 11.66
CA SER A 19 -17.91 30.31 11.39
C SER A 19 -17.47 28.94 10.87
N GLY A 20 -17.34 28.80 9.55
CA GLY A 20 -16.60 27.69 8.97
C GLY A 20 -15.19 27.77 9.53
N ALA A 21 -14.78 26.77 10.30
CA ALA A 21 -13.40 26.66 10.72
C ALA A 21 -12.55 26.60 9.44
N LEU A 22 -11.63 27.57 9.28
CA LEU A 22 -10.66 27.53 8.21
C LEU A 22 -9.70 26.37 8.50
N ALA A 23 -9.36 25.58 7.48
CA ALA A 23 -8.33 24.56 7.58
C ALA A 23 -7.03 25.18 8.11
N THR A 24 -6.41 24.52 9.09
CA THR A 24 -5.20 24.97 9.76
C THR A 24 -3.98 24.22 9.23
N ASP A 25 -2.86 24.92 9.08
CA ASP A 25 -1.58 24.33 8.73
C ASP A 25 -0.75 24.05 10.00
N PHE A 26 -0.22 22.83 10.09
CA PHE A 26 0.73 22.41 11.11
C PHE A 26 2.08 22.10 10.47
N TYR A 27 3.15 22.63 11.06
CA TYR A 27 4.53 22.41 10.63
C TYR A 27 5.25 21.49 11.61
N ILE A 28 5.84 20.41 11.10
CA ILE A 28 6.49 19.35 11.88
C ILE A 28 7.94 19.21 11.45
N CYS A 29 8.88 19.33 12.39
CA CYS A 29 10.30 19.09 12.15
C CYS A 29 10.94 18.40 13.37
N LYS A 30 11.41 17.15 13.19
CA LYS A 30 11.99 16.37 14.29
C LYS A 30 13.27 16.98 14.86
N ALA A 31 14.08 17.64 14.02
CA ALA A 31 15.38 18.18 14.38
C ALA A 31 15.29 19.40 15.32
N ARG A 32 14.35 20.33 15.06
CA ARG A 32 14.21 21.59 15.82
C ARG A 32 12.87 21.79 16.53
N GLY A 33 11.88 20.93 16.30
CA GLY A 33 10.55 21.07 16.85
C GLY A 33 10.43 20.66 18.32
N ASN A 34 9.35 21.12 18.94
CA ASN A 34 8.93 20.73 20.29
C ASN A 34 7.42 20.48 20.30
N ASN A 35 6.94 19.38 20.90
CA ASN A 35 5.52 19.04 20.90
C ASN A 35 4.64 20.01 21.71
N SER A 36 5.25 20.86 22.54
CA SER A 36 4.55 21.96 23.21
C SER A 36 4.37 23.21 22.33
N ASN A 37 5.01 23.26 21.16
CA ASN A 37 4.90 24.40 20.25
C ASN A 37 3.50 24.50 19.61
N PRO A 38 3.11 25.68 19.09
CA PRO A 38 1.87 25.84 18.34
C PRO A 38 1.85 25.00 17.06
N GLY A 39 3.00 24.82 16.40
CA GLY A 39 3.09 24.13 15.10
C GLY A 39 3.17 25.09 13.93
N THR A 40 3.82 26.25 14.09
CA THR A 40 4.14 27.20 13.00
C THR A 40 5.50 26.90 12.40
N THR A 41 5.87 27.54 11.29
CA THR A 41 7.21 27.44 10.69
C THR A 41 8.31 27.85 11.67
N GLU A 42 8.12 28.88 12.49
CA GLU A 42 9.09 29.35 13.49
C GLU A 42 9.16 28.42 14.70
N LEU A 43 8.00 27.94 15.16
CA LEU A 43 7.86 27.04 16.31
C LEU A 43 7.13 25.75 15.86
N PRO A 44 7.84 24.83 15.17
CA PRO A 44 7.22 23.62 14.66
C PRO A 44 7.06 22.57 15.77
N LEU A 45 6.12 21.66 15.55
CA LEU A 45 5.95 20.47 16.37
C LEU A 45 7.09 19.47 16.09
N LYS A 46 7.42 18.62 17.08
CA LYS A 46 8.49 17.61 16.92
C LYS A 46 8.00 16.34 16.22
N ASN A 47 6.78 15.91 16.55
CA ASN A 47 6.20 14.64 16.11
C ASN A 47 4.89 14.87 15.36
N ILE A 48 4.65 14.04 14.34
CA ILE A 48 3.39 14.00 13.57
C ILE A 48 2.19 13.79 14.50
N ASP A 49 2.32 12.92 15.51
CA ASP A 49 1.23 12.62 16.45
C ASP A 49 0.81 13.85 17.28
N ALA A 50 1.73 14.77 17.54
CA ALA A 50 1.42 16.00 18.26
C ALA A 50 0.58 16.95 17.41
N ALA A 51 0.76 16.94 16.08
CA ALA A 51 -0.09 17.67 15.16
C ALA A 51 -1.45 16.98 15.02
N LEU A 52 -1.46 15.66 14.82
CA LEU A 52 -2.69 14.86 14.71
C LEU A 52 -3.56 14.87 15.98
N ALA A 53 -2.99 15.15 17.15
CA ALA A 53 -3.75 15.35 18.39
C ALA A 53 -4.52 16.68 18.41
N LYS A 54 -4.12 17.65 17.58
CA LYS A 54 -4.74 18.98 17.45
C LYS A 54 -5.59 19.12 16.18
N ALA A 55 -5.32 18.30 15.17
CA ALA A 55 -5.91 18.44 13.85
C ALA A 55 -7.41 18.14 13.81
N GLU A 56 -8.12 18.93 13.02
CA GLU A 56 -9.50 18.75 12.62
C GLU A 56 -9.60 18.28 11.16
N PRO A 57 -10.75 17.71 10.73
CA PRO A 57 -10.94 17.31 9.34
C PRO A 57 -10.66 18.46 8.36
N GLY A 58 -9.78 18.21 7.39
CA GLY A 58 -9.39 19.18 6.37
C GLY A 58 -8.09 19.94 6.64
N ASP A 59 -7.49 19.81 7.82
CA ASP A 59 -6.20 20.43 8.15
C ASP A 59 -5.04 19.85 7.33
N THR A 60 -3.95 20.62 7.23
CA THR A 60 -2.73 20.23 6.50
C THR A 60 -1.53 20.11 7.44
N LEU A 61 -0.73 19.05 7.29
CA LEU A 61 0.49 18.79 8.02
C LEU A 61 1.68 18.85 7.04
N HIS A 62 2.53 19.87 7.18
CA HIS A 62 3.78 20.06 6.46
C HIS A 62 4.92 19.41 7.27
N VAL A 63 5.51 18.33 6.75
CA VAL A 63 6.48 17.51 7.48
C VAL A 63 7.86 17.61 6.83
N ALA A 64 8.82 18.12 7.60
CA ALA A 64 10.22 18.18 7.19
C ALA A 64 10.84 16.78 7.08
N GLY A 65 11.92 16.65 6.30
CA GLY A 65 12.70 15.42 6.21
C GLY A 65 13.11 14.87 7.58
N GLY A 66 13.16 13.54 7.70
CA GLY A 66 13.48 12.85 8.95
C GLY A 66 12.63 11.60 9.21
N VAL A 67 12.90 10.93 10.33
CA VAL A 67 12.29 9.63 10.68
C VAL A 67 11.24 9.78 11.79
N TYR A 68 9.96 9.60 11.47
CA TYR A 68 8.80 9.80 12.33
C TYR A 68 7.99 8.51 12.48
N PHE A 69 8.05 7.89 13.66
CA PHE A 69 7.35 6.62 13.93
C PHE A 69 6.66 6.64 15.30
N GLY A 70 6.08 7.80 15.61
CA GLY A 70 5.28 7.98 16.82
C GLY A 70 6.03 8.67 17.97
N ILE A 71 5.27 9.33 18.85
CA ILE A 71 5.79 9.87 20.12
C ILE A 71 6.42 8.75 20.96
N ARG A 72 7.61 9.03 21.52
CA ARG A 72 8.38 8.08 22.34
C ARG A 72 8.66 6.75 21.63
N ASP A 73 8.90 6.81 20.31
CA ASP A 73 9.33 5.65 19.53
C ASP A 73 8.33 4.48 19.62
N ARG A 74 7.03 4.79 19.74
CA ARG A 74 5.95 3.80 19.89
C ARG A 74 5.78 2.89 18.68
N GLY A 75 6.29 3.28 17.52
CA GLY A 75 6.39 2.44 16.32
C GLY A 75 5.23 2.55 15.32
N TYR A 76 4.32 3.50 15.51
CA TYR A 76 3.16 3.70 14.63
C TYR A 76 2.58 5.11 14.76
N ILE A 77 1.79 5.53 13.76
CA ILE A 77 1.05 6.79 13.70
C ILE A 77 -0.43 6.50 13.45
N GLU A 78 -1.31 7.23 14.15
CA GLU A 78 -2.77 7.14 13.99
C GLU A 78 -3.34 8.49 13.55
N VAL A 79 -3.89 8.52 12.35
CA VAL A 79 -4.60 9.64 11.77
C VAL A 79 -6.07 9.49 12.14
N ARG A 80 -6.56 10.34 13.05
CA ARG A 80 -7.91 10.18 13.63
C ARG A 80 -9.02 10.72 12.74
N VAL A 81 -8.70 11.73 11.95
CA VAL A 81 -9.61 12.48 11.06
C VAL A 81 -8.92 12.69 9.70
N PRO A 82 -9.67 12.85 8.60
CA PRO A 82 -9.07 13.07 7.28
C PRO A 82 -8.34 14.41 7.23
N VAL A 83 -7.03 14.35 6.99
CA VAL A 83 -6.13 15.50 6.86
C VAL A 83 -5.27 15.35 5.61
N THR A 84 -4.62 16.43 5.21
CA THR A 84 -3.57 16.40 4.18
C THR A 84 -2.20 16.27 4.85
N MET A 85 -1.45 15.21 4.58
CA MET A 85 -0.08 15.04 5.07
C MET A 85 0.90 15.19 3.90
N LEU A 86 1.79 16.18 3.99
CA LEU A 86 2.79 16.51 2.98
C LEU A 86 4.20 16.30 3.54
N GLY A 87 4.87 15.23 3.13
CA GLY A 87 6.29 14.98 3.40
C GLY A 87 7.19 15.67 2.39
N GLY A 88 8.49 15.74 2.68
CA GLY A 88 9.49 16.27 1.76
C GLY A 88 9.94 17.71 2.02
N TYR A 89 9.59 18.34 3.14
CA TYR A 89 10.03 19.72 3.39
C TYR A 89 11.48 19.79 3.88
N SER A 90 12.19 20.84 3.48
CA SER A 90 13.42 21.27 4.16
C SER A 90 13.12 21.65 5.62
N GLU A 91 14.13 21.65 6.50
CA GLU A 91 13.91 21.93 7.93
C GLU A 91 13.33 23.34 8.20
N ASP A 92 13.57 24.30 7.30
CA ASP A 92 13.03 25.66 7.33
C ASP A 92 11.67 25.80 6.61
N PHE A 93 11.17 24.72 6.00
CA PHE A 93 9.95 24.65 5.19
C PHE A 93 9.96 25.50 3.92
N ALA A 94 11.11 26.03 3.49
CA ALA A 94 11.20 26.87 2.30
C ALA A 94 11.06 26.10 0.97
N VAL A 95 11.37 24.80 0.97
CA VAL A 95 11.33 23.95 -0.23
C VAL A 95 10.68 22.63 0.10
N ARG A 96 9.79 22.16 -0.79
CA ARG A 96 9.26 20.79 -0.77
C ARG A 96 9.85 19.95 -1.90
N ASP A 97 10.72 19.03 -1.52
CA ASP A 97 11.34 18.03 -2.39
C ASP A 97 11.45 16.69 -1.62
N PRO A 98 10.54 15.72 -1.88
CA PRO A 98 10.56 14.43 -1.23
C PRO A 98 11.80 13.57 -1.53
N LEU A 99 12.55 13.85 -2.61
CA LEU A 99 13.80 13.16 -2.92
C LEU A 99 14.96 13.75 -2.12
N ALA A 100 15.03 15.07 -2.03
CA ALA A 100 16.11 15.75 -1.28
C ALA A 100 15.89 15.71 0.24
N ASN A 101 14.64 15.74 0.71
CA ASN A 101 14.28 15.81 2.13
C ASN A 101 13.34 14.66 2.54
N PRO A 102 13.78 13.39 2.44
CA PRO A 102 12.89 12.24 2.64
C PRO A 102 12.23 12.23 4.04
N THR A 103 10.91 12.04 4.06
CA THR A 103 10.11 11.89 5.30
C THR A 103 9.74 10.43 5.49
N LEU A 104 10.30 9.78 6.51
CA LEU A 104 10.18 8.35 6.73
C LEU A 104 9.26 8.02 7.91
N ILE A 105 8.40 7.02 7.72
CA ILE A 105 7.77 6.24 8.79
C ILE A 105 8.50 4.89 8.82
N GLN A 106 9.59 4.84 9.59
CA GLN A 106 10.51 3.70 9.65
C GLN A 106 10.86 3.35 11.11
N PRO A 107 10.00 2.60 11.80
CA PRO A 107 10.30 2.16 13.16
C PRO A 107 11.40 1.10 13.21
N THR A 108 12.06 1.02 14.36
CA THR A 108 13.07 -0.01 14.66
C THR A 108 12.40 -1.29 15.18
N ASN A 109 13.15 -2.40 15.19
CA ASN A 109 12.67 -3.65 15.77
C ASN A 109 12.33 -3.53 17.27
N GLU A 110 13.03 -2.65 18.00
CA GLU A 110 12.74 -2.39 19.42
C GLU A 110 11.32 -1.88 19.66
N SER A 111 10.77 -1.09 18.73
CA SER A 111 9.42 -0.52 18.85
C SER A 111 8.32 -1.58 18.93
N VAL A 112 8.60 -2.82 18.49
CA VAL A 112 7.67 -3.96 18.59
C VAL A 112 7.34 -4.27 20.06
N GLY A 113 8.23 -3.93 21.00
CA GLY A 113 7.96 -4.04 22.44
C GLY A 113 6.89 -3.07 22.95
N ASN A 114 6.65 -1.98 22.22
CA ASN A 114 5.68 -0.94 22.57
C ASN A 114 4.33 -1.17 21.88
N SER A 115 4.35 -1.55 20.59
CA SER A 115 3.16 -1.75 19.78
C SER A 115 3.40 -2.73 18.64
N ARG A 116 2.31 -3.40 18.21
CA ARG A 116 2.27 -4.31 17.05
C ARG A 116 1.23 -3.85 16.02
N ASN A 117 1.04 -2.54 15.89
CA ASN A 117 0.08 -1.92 14.97
C ASN A 117 0.63 -1.78 13.52
N PRO A 118 -0.24 -1.50 12.53
CA PRO A 118 0.20 -0.95 11.24
C PRO A 118 1.10 0.29 11.43
N LEU A 119 1.96 0.60 10.45
CA LEU A 119 2.87 1.75 10.57
C LEU A 119 2.10 3.08 10.58
N LEU A 120 1.08 3.15 9.74
CA LEU A 120 0.17 4.28 9.65
C LEU A 120 -1.27 3.75 9.58
N THR A 121 -2.17 4.33 10.35
CA THR A 121 -3.59 3.98 10.31
C THR A 121 -4.46 5.22 10.15
N LEU A 122 -5.33 5.24 9.14
CA LEU A 122 -6.48 6.16 9.10
C LEU A 122 -7.63 5.53 9.89
N LYS A 123 -8.03 6.15 10.99
CA LYS A 123 -9.06 5.64 11.91
C LYS A 123 -10.47 5.97 11.46
N SER A 124 -10.68 7.11 10.81
CA SER A 124 -12.00 7.51 10.31
C SER A 124 -11.90 8.31 9.01
N SER A 125 -12.89 8.11 8.15
CA SER A 125 -13.14 8.92 6.96
C SER A 125 -14.38 9.77 7.20
N GLN A 126 -14.54 10.86 6.45
CA GLN A 126 -15.68 11.75 6.57
C GLN A 126 -16.18 12.22 5.20
N ALA A 127 -17.51 12.23 5.03
CA ALA A 127 -18.14 12.65 3.78
C ALA A 127 -17.74 14.10 3.43
N GLY A 128 -17.37 14.32 2.18
CA GLY A 128 -16.91 15.63 1.69
C GLY A 128 -15.49 16.02 2.11
N GLN A 129 -14.79 15.16 2.86
CA GLN A 129 -13.39 15.35 3.23
C GLN A 129 -12.49 14.35 2.51
N ARG A 130 -11.20 14.68 2.43
CA ARG A 130 -10.18 13.84 1.81
C ARG A 130 -9.00 13.63 2.76
N PHE A 131 -8.61 12.37 2.94
CA PHE A 131 -7.29 12.05 3.49
C PHE A 131 -6.27 12.05 2.36
N VAL A 132 -5.16 12.77 2.54
CA VAL A 132 -4.03 12.78 1.58
C VAL A 132 -2.76 12.33 2.28
N LEU A 133 -2.04 11.39 1.69
CA LEU A 133 -0.65 11.07 2.02
C LEU A 133 0.21 11.35 0.80
N ASP A 134 1.11 12.32 0.90
CA ASP A 134 1.94 12.77 -0.20
C ASP A 134 3.42 12.89 0.19
N GLY A 135 4.31 12.16 -0.49
CA GLY A 135 5.76 12.31 -0.33
C GLY A 135 6.34 11.61 0.91
N PHE A 136 5.73 10.52 1.37
CA PHE A 136 6.22 9.72 2.50
C PHE A 136 6.87 8.41 2.08
N ILE A 137 7.84 7.96 2.88
CA ILE A 137 8.41 6.62 2.80
C ILE A 137 7.90 5.81 3.98
N VAL A 138 7.06 4.81 3.72
CA VAL A 138 6.52 3.88 4.71
C VAL A 138 7.32 2.58 4.62
N ASP A 139 8.26 2.40 5.55
CA ASP A 139 9.24 1.30 5.50
C ASP A 139 9.21 0.46 6.79
N ALA A 140 8.76 -0.80 6.67
CA ALA A 140 8.78 -1.73 7.80
C ALA A 140 10.10 -2.48 7.95
N GLY A 141 11.06 -2.26 7.05
CA GLY A 141 12.28 -3.03 6.91
C GLY A 141 13.09 -3.12 8.21
N MET A 142 13.25 -2.00 8.93
CA MET A 142 13.96 -1.93 10.21
C MET A 142 13.18 -2.53 11.39
N ARG A 143 11.86 -2.67 11.27
CA ARG A 143 10.99 -3.26 12.30
C ARG A 143 10.98 -4.79 12.24
N ASN A 144 11.13 -5.33 11.05
CA ASN A 144 11.07 -6.77 10.78
C ASN A 144 12.27 -7.52 11.40
N ALA A 145 12.09 -8.83 11.57
CA ALA A 145 13.18 -9.76 11.87
C ALA A 145 13.55 -10.57 10.61
N TYR A 146 14.84 -10.77 10.40
CA TYR A 146 15.39 -11.54 9.28
C TYR A 146 16.26 -12.68 9.79
N SER A 147 16.38 -13.73 8.99
CA SER A 147 17.17 -14.92 9.31
C SER A 147 18.67 -14.60 9.23
N ASP A 148 19.43 -15.08 10.22
CA ASP A 148 20.88 -15.08 10.22
C ASP A 148 21.47 -16.36 9.57
N LYS A 149 20.61 -17.26 9.09
CA LYS A 149 21.01 -18.62 8.63
C LYS A 149 20.54 -18.98 7.23
N GLU A 150 19.41 -18.43 6.78
CA GLU A 150 18.70 -18.90 5.58
C GLU A 150 18.34 -17.74 4.65
N GLY A 151 18.25 -18.07 3.36
CA GLY A 151 17.77 -17.15 2.32
C GLY A 151 18.64 -15.91 2.18
N TRP A 152 19.94 -16.10 1.96
CA TRP A 152 20.94 -15.05 1.76
C TRP A 152 21.39 -15.01 0.29
N PRO A 153 20.66 -14.32 -0.60
CA PRO A 153 21.17 -14.04 -1.93
C PRO A 153 22.44 -13.19 -1.84
N GLU A 154 23.40 -13.46 -2.71
CA GLU A 154 24.61 -12.67 -2.81
C GLU A 154 24.27 -11.21 -3.12
N GLY A 155 24.89 -10.26 -2.40
CA GLY A 155 24.68 -8.82 -2.61
C GLY A 155 23.39 -8.23 -2.00
N VAL A 156 22.52 -9.04 -1.38
CA VAL A 156 21.30 -8.55 -0.70
C VAL A 156 21.54 -8.32 0.79
N GLU A 157 20.94 -7.25 1.35
CA GLU A 157 21.30 -6.71 2.67
C GLU A 157 20.98 -7.62 3.87
N THR A 158 20.05 -8.55 3.73
CA THR A 158 19.57 -9.41 4.82
C THR A 158 19.37 -10.84 4.33
N GLY A 159 19.32 -11.79 5.25
CA GLY A 159 18.65 -13.07 5.00
C GLY A 159 17.14 -12.90 4.80
N ARG A 160 16.42 -14.01 4.62
CA ARG A 160 14.96 -13.98 4.41
C ARG A 160 14.22 -13.38 5.59
N LEU A 161 13.04 -12.80 5.32
CA LEU A 161 12.10 -12.40 6.35
C LEU A 161 11.70 -13.61 7.21
N LEU A 162 11.65 -13.40 8.53
CA LEU A 162 11.08 -14.36 9.48
C LEU A 162 9.64 -13.97 9.79
N LEU A 163 8.72 -14.93 9.63
CA LEU A 163 7.32 -14.74 10.00
C LEU A 163 7.16 -14.68 11.53
N PRO A 164 6.07 -14.08 12.06
CA PRO A 164 5.91 -13.88 13.51
C PRO A 164 5.99 -15.17 14.35
N THR A 165 5.66 -16.31 13.77
CA THR A 165 5.66 -17.64 14.40
C THR A 165 7.04 -18.33 14.36
N GLU A 166 7.99 -17.81 13.60
CA GLU A 166 9.34 -18.38 13.50
C GLU A 166 10.24 -17.89 14.64
N GLN A 167 11.23 -18.71 14.99
CA GLN A 167 12.26 -18.32 15.94
C GLN A 167 13.11 -17.19 15.36
N VAL A 168 13.28 -16.11 16.12
CA VAL A 168 14.11 -14.97 15.74
C VAL A 168 15.50 -15.01 16.40
N PRO A 169 16.50 -14.33 15.83
CA PRO A 169 17.82 -14.18 16.44
C PRO A 169 17.73 -13.59 17.87
N THR A 170 18.70 -13.95 18.72
CA THR A 170 18.75 -13.44 20.10
C THR A 170 18.79 -11.90 20.12
N GLY A 171 17.96 -11.30 20.97
CA GLY A 171 17.85 -9.84 21.10
C GLY A 171 16.89 -9.19 20.09
N MET A 172 16.40 -9.92 19.10
CA MET A 172 15.37 -9.44 18.17
C MET A 172 13.96 -9.77 18.67
N ARG A 173 13.01 -8.94 18.27
CA ARG A 173 11.56 -9.16 18.46
C ARG A 173 10.95 -9.68 17.16
N SER A 174 9.95 -10.54 17.28
CA SER A 174 9.24 -11.11 16.12
C SER A 174 8.63 -10.03 15.24
N THR A 175 8.77 -10.22 13.92
CA THR A 175 8.10 -9.43 12.88
C THR A 175 6.62 -9.18 13.21
N VAL A 176 6.13 -8.00 12.82
CA VAL A 176 4.72 -7.60 12.98
C VAL A 176 4.01 -7.78 11.64
N ASP A 177 3.06 -8.71 11.58
CA ASP A 177 2.24 -9.02 10.41
C ASP A 177 1.05 -8.06 10.26
N LYS A 178 1.35 -6.77 10.16
CA LYS A 178 0.37 -5.72 9.88
C LYS A 178 0.74 -4.95 8.62
N PRO A 179 -0.25 -4.33 7.94
CA PRO A 179 0.02 -3.51 6.78
C PRO A 179 0.95 -2.33 7.05
N GLY A 180 1.54 -1.78 5.99
CA GLY A 180 2.20 -0.48 6.05
C GLY A 180 1.19 0.62 6.40
N LEU A 181 0.26 0.87 5.49
CA LEU A 181 -0.91 1.73 5.71
C LEU A 181 -2.17 0.88 5.85
N PHE A 182 -2.91 1.10 6.93
CA PHE A 182 -4.23 0.52 7.14
C PHE A 182 -5.34 1.58 7.17
N ILE A 183 -6.39 1.36 6.39
CA ILE A 183 -7.62 2.16 6.45
C ILE A 183 -8.66 1.38 7.25
N GLU A 184 -8.86 1.76 8.52
CA GLU A 184 -9.74 1.06 9.47
C GLU A 184 -11.24 1.37 9.23
N ASN A 185 -11.57 2.04 8.12
CA ASN A 185 -12.86 2.67 7.91
C ASN A 185 -14.04 1.71 8.11
N ALA A 186 -14.84 2.00 9.15
CA ALA A 186 -16.04 1.25 9.54
C ALA A 186 -17.30 1.81 8.84
N ALA A 187 -17.28 1.89 7.50
CA ALA A 187 -18.40 2.32 6.67
C ALA A 187 -18.77 3.82 6.68
N SER A 188 -17.80 4.71 6.86
CA SER A 188 -18.00 6.17 6.68
C SER A 188 -17.52 6.64 5.31
N ALA A 189 -18.32 7.45 4.60
CA ALA A 189 -17.93 8.02 3.31
C ALA A 189 -16.67 8.89 3.40
N GLY A 190 -15.91 9.04 2.31
CA GLY A 190 -14.78 9.98 2.24
C GLY A 190 -13.79 9.65 1.14
N ASP A 191 -13.04 10.64 0.69
CA ASP A 191 -12.00 10.44 -0.33
C ASP A 191 -10.66 10.06 0.31
N VAL A 192 -9.86 9.27 -0.42
CA VAL A 192 -8.46 8.96 -0.09
C VAL A 192 -7.59 9.23 -1.31
N LEU A 193 -6.48 9.92 -1.10
CA LEU A 193 -5.44 10.14 -2.10
C LEU A 193 -4.08 9.74 -1.53
N LEU A 194 -3.48 8.72 -2.13
CA LEU A 194 -2.11 8.29 -1.86
C LEU A 194 -1.27 8.62 -3.09
N GLN A 195 -0.33 9.56 -2.96
CA GLN A 195 0.53 9.94 -4.07
C GLN A 195 1.98 10.19 -3.71
N ASN A 196 2.89 9.97 -4.65
CA ASN A 196 4.32 10.27 -4.49
C ASN A 196 4.96 9.56 -3.28
N ASN A 197 4.40 8.44 -2.84
CA ASN A 197 4.89 7.71 -1.68
C ASN A 197 5.75 6.51 -2.09
N VAL A 198 6.56 6.03 -1.15
CA VAL A 198 7.21 4.73 -1.21
C VAL A 198 6.61 3.84 -0.12
N PHE A 199 6.10 2.67 -0.49
CA PHE A 199 5.70 1.63 0.47
C PHE A 199 6.61 0.42 0.29
N ILE A 200 7.37 0.08 1.32
CA ILE A 200 8.48 -0.86 1.18
C ILE A 200 8.65 -1.78 2.38
N ASN A 201 9.09 -3.02 2.10
CA ASN A 201 9.41 -4.04 3.10
C ASN A 201 8.25 -4.38 4.04
N CYS A 202 7.00 -4.11 3.66
CA CYS A 202 5.85 -4.39 4.53
C CYS A 202 5.72 -5.91 4.72
N ALA A 203 5.74 -6.37 5.97
CA ALA A 203 5.60 -7.78 6.32
C ALA A 203 4.15 -8.31 6.17
N MET A 204 3.28 -7.53 5.56
CA MET A 204 1.93 -7.85 5.11
C MET A 204 1.66 -6.91 3.92
N TYR A 205 0.39 -6.58 3.64
CA TYR A 205 0.02 -5.63 2.62
C TYR A 205 0.74 -4.27 2.74
N ALA A 206 1.06 -3.62 1.63
CA ALA A 206 1.61 -2.28 1.67
C ALA A 206 0.51 -1.25 2.03
N VAL A 207 -0.60 -1.29 1.29
CA VAL A 207 -1.83 -0.55 1.55
C VAL A 207 -2.99 -1.53 1.62
N HIS A 208 -3.73 -1.48 2.72
CA HIS A 208 -4.88 -2.35 2.95
C HIS A 208 -6.00 -1.58 3.65
N GLY A 209 -7.25 -1.79 3.24
CA GLY A 209 -8.36 -1.34 4.07
C GLY A 209 -9.69 -1.20 3.37
N GLY A 210 -10.67 -0.82 4.18
CA GLY A 210 -12.04 -0.64 3.77
C GLY A 210 -12.28 0.73 3.13
N HIS A 211 -13.04 0.76 2.04
CA HIS A 211 -13.53 1.98 1.43
C HIS A 211 -15.06 2.02 1.40
N LYS A 212 -15.63 3.17 1.73
CA LYS A 212 -17.06 3.43 1.64
C LYS A 212 -17.22 4.75 0.93
N GLN A 213 -17.98 4.79 -0.15
CA GLN A 213 -18.40 5.94 -0.95
C GLN A 213 -17.36 7.04 -1.16
N GLY A 214 -17.03 7.30 -2.43
CA GLY A 214 -16.07 8.33 -2.84
C GLY A 214 -14.96 7.73 -3.68
N SER A 215 -13.89 8.50 -3.85
CA SER A 215 -12.72 8.12 -4.63
C SER A 215 -11.58 7.64 -3.73
N PHE A 216 -10.99 6.50 -4.08
CA PHE A 216 -9.72 6.04 -3.52
C PHE A 216 -8.68 6.05 -4.63
N ILE A 217 -7.80 7.05 -4.62
CA ILE A 217 -6.82 7.26 -5.68
C ILE A 217 -5.44 6.88 -5.15
N ILE A 218 -4.80 5.91 -5.80
CA ILE A 218 -3.44 5.45 -5.54
C ILE A 218 -2.63 5.75 -6.79
N ARG A 219 -1.95 6.88 -6.80
CA ARG A 219 -1.27 7.37 -8.00
C ARG A 219 0.18 7.76 -7.78
N ASN A 220 1.04 7.48 -8.75
CA ASN A 220 2.43 7.92 -8.68
C ASN A 220 3.16 7.44 -7.41
N ASN A 221 3.00 6.18 -7.01
CA ASN A 221 3.72 5.62 -5.86
C ASN A 221 4.67 4.51 -6.31
N VAL A 222 5.66 4.24 -5.47
CA VAL A 222 6.58 3.10 -5.60
C VAL A 222 6.25 2.08 -4.51
N PHE A 223 6.05 0.82 -4.89
CA PHE A 223 5.84 -0.30 -4.00
C PHE A 223 6.93 -1.34 -4.23
N VAL A 224 7.70 -1.69 -3.20
CA VAL A 224 8.81 -2.66 -3.35
C VAL A 224 8.86 -3.64 -2.18
N ALA A 225 9.07 -4.92 -2.46
CA ALA A 225 9.35 -5.94 -1.44
C ALA A 225 8.26 -6.06 -0.35
N ASN A 226 6.98 -5.96 -0.74
CA ASN A 226 5.84 -6.07 0.18
C ASN A 226 5.25 -7.48 0.16
N ARG A 227 4.79 -7.99 1.30
CA ARG A 227 4.18 -9.33 1.39
C ARG A 227 2.68 -9.28 1.06
N MET A 228 2.13 -10.42 0.65
CA MET A 228 0.71 -10.65 0.32
C MET A 228 0.20 -9.90 -0.92
N ALA A 229 0.06 -8.57 -0.85
CA ALA A 229 -0.19 -7.74 -2.01
C ALA A 229 0.31 -6.31 -1.76
N ALA A 230 0.68 -5.59 -2.82
CA ALA A 230 1.01 -4.17 -2.65
C ALA A 230 -0.26 -3.37 -2.29
N ILE A 231 -1.36 -3.64 -2.99
CA ILE A 231 -2.63 -2.91 -2.84
C ILE A 231 -3.80 -3.90 -2.69
N GLU A 232 -4.59 -3.74 -1.63
CA GLU A 232 -5.88 -4.44 -1.44
C GLU A 232 -6.91 -3.49 -0.79
N ILE A 233 -7.91 -3.02 -1.56
CA ILE A 233 -8.96 -2.13 -1.07
C ILE A 233 -10.33 -2.78 -1.25
N PHE A 234 -11.13 -2.92 -0.21
CA PHE A 234 -12.44 -3.57 -0.33
C PHE A 234 -13.57 -2.61 0.05
N GLY A 235 -14.71 -2.71 -0.65
CA GLY A 235 -15.90 -1.98 -0.22
C GLY A 235 -16.40 -2.52 1.11
N THR A 236 -16.82 -1.64 2.01
CA THR A 236 -17.33 -2.02 3.35
C THR A 236 -18.84 -2.07 3.43
N GLY A 237 -19.52 -1.89 2.32
CA GLY A 237 -20.95 -2.10 2.15
C GLY A 237 -21.32 -3.57 2.30
N GLY A 238 -22.63 -3.80 2.29
CA GLY A 238 -23.18 -5.13 2.45
C GLY A 238 -24.00 -5.53 1.24
N LYS A 239 -24.15 -6.84 1.03
CA LYS A 239 -25.25 -7.35 0.21
C LYS A 239 -26.56 -7.11 0.95
N LYS A 240 -27.59 -6.52 0.32
CA LYS A 240 -28.91 -6.35 0.95
C LYS A 240 -29.68 -7.69 1.08
N GLY A 241 -29.19 -8.57 1.96
CA GLY A 241 -29.64 -9.96 2.11
C GLY A 241 -29.02 -10.93 1.08
N PRO A 242 -29.32 -12.24 1.17
CA PRO A 242 -28.66 -13.28 0.37
C PRO A 242 -28.78 -13.09 -1.16
N ARG A 243 -29.90 -12.48 -1.59
CA ARG A 243 -30.26 -12.19 -2.99
C ARG A 243 -30.34 -10.70 -3.32
N GLY A 244 -29.93 -9.81 -2.40
CA GLY A 244 -29.93 -8.37 -2.66
C GLY A 244 -28.87 -7.96 -3.69
N PRO A 245 -29.04 -6.79 -4.34
CA PRO A 245 -27.99 -6.25 -5.18
C PRO A 245 -26.72 -6.05 -4.34
N LEU A 246 -25.57 -6.26 -4.99
CA LEU A 246 -24.28 -5.87 -4.44
C LEU A 246 -24.27 -4.34 -4.32
N GLU A 247 -23.86 -3.81 -3.17
CA GLU A 247 -23.67 -2.37 -3.02
C GLU A 247 -22.47 -1.92 -3.85
N HIS A 248 -22.57 -0.72 -4.43
CA HIS A 248 -21.47 -0.05 -5.10
C HIS A 248 -20.94 1.04 -4.16
N ASP A 249 -19.81 0.77 -3.53
CA ASP A 249 -19.20 1.60 -2.48
C ASP A 249 -18.21 2.63 -3.03
N GLY A 250 -18.20 2.88 -4.33
CA GLY A 250 -17.34 3.87 -4.96
C GLY A 250 -16.28 3.28 -5.88
N SER A 251 -15.16 3.98 -6.01
CA SER A 251 -14.16 3.71 -7.06
C SER A 251 -12.74 3.76 -6.53
N VAL A 252 -11.91 2.85 -7.04
CA VAL A 252 -10.48 2.79 -6.82
C VAL A 252 -9.78 3.08 -8.15
N GLU A 253 -8.89 4.06 -8.14
CA GLU A 253 -7.95 4.31 -9.24
C GLU A 253 -6.56 3.89 -8.80
N VAL A 254 -5.92 3.02 -9.59
CA VAL A 254 -4.52 2.63 -9.40
C VAL A 254 -3.78 3.04 -10.66
N ALA A 255 -3.06 4.15 -10.60
CA ALA A 255 -2.49 4.76 -11.80
C ALA A 255 -1.02 5.15 -11.65
N TYR A 256 -0.20 4.92 -12.67
CA TYR A 256 1.20 5.37 -12.67
C TYR A 256 1.99 4.91 -11.44
N ASN A 257 1.78 3.69 -10.94
CA ASN A 257 2.57 3.15 -9.85
C ASN A 257 3.63 2.18 -10.38
N THR A 258 4.82 2.19 -9.78
CA THR A 258 5.82 1.14 -9.97
C THR A 258 5.66 0.13 -8.83
N ILE A 259 5.22 -1.09 -9.14
CA ILE A 259 4.90 -2.15 -8.17
C ILE A 259 5.81 -3.35 -8.44
N LEU A 260 6.81 -3.52 -7.58
CA LEU A 260 7.85 -4.54 -7.73
C LEU A 260 7.92 -5.47 -6.53
N PHE A 261 8.21 -6.74 -6.79
CA PHE A 261 8.60 -7.72 -5.77
C PHE A 261 7.53 -7.94 -4.69
N SER A 262 6.32 -8.26 -5.13
CA SER A 262 5.24 -8.67 -4.23
C SER A 262 5.42 -10.13 -3.79
N TRP A 263 5.72 -10.35 -2.52
CA TRP A 263 6.02 -11.65 -1.94
C TRP A 263 4.77 -12.43 -1.51
N SER A 264 4.85 -13.75 -1.62
CA SER A 264 3.84 -14.71 -1.15
C SER A 264 3.56 -14.61 0.34
N ARG A 265 2.48 -15.25 0.81
CA ARG A 265 2.15 -15.27 2.24
C ARG A 265 3.26 -15.94 3.04
N THR A 266 3.83 -17.00 2.52
CA THR A 266 4.83 -17.78 3.23
C THR A 266 6.02 -18.06 2.33
N LYS A 267 7.13 -18.49 2.93
CA LYS A 267 8.38 -18.77 2.23
C LYS A 267 8.31 -19.97 1.28
N GLU A 268 7.23 -20.73 1.36
CA GLU A 268 6.88 -21.84 0.48
C GLU A 268 6.29 -21.37 -0.86
N LEU A 269 6.03 -20.07 -1.03
CA LEU A 269 5.66 -19.44 -2.31
C LEU A 269 4.38 -20.00 -2.97
N GLU A 270 3.48 -20.56 -2.17
CA GLU A 270 2.30 -21.31 -2.63
C GLU A 270 1.08 -20.42 -2.97
N ASP A 271 0.91 -19.31 -2.23
CA ASP A 271 -0.20 -18.37 -2.43
C ASP A 271 0.23 -16.92 -2.13
N MET A 272 -0.61 -15.98 -2.60
CA MET A 272 -0.37 -14.54 -2.45
C MET A 272 0.90 -14.04 -3.15
N GLY A 273 1.17 -12.74 -3.07
CA GLY A 273 2.24 -12.10 -3.84
C GLY A 273 1.67 -11.44 -5.07
N TYR A 274 0.76 -10.48 -4.86
CA TYR A 274 0.09 -9.75 -5.92
C TYR A 274 0.55 -8.30 -6.02
N GLY A 275 0.55 -7.72 -7.21
CA GLY A 275 0.63 -6.27 -7.34
C GLY A 275 -0.64 -5.62 -6.78
N VAL A 276 -1.76 -5.82 -7.48
CA VAL A 276 -3.07 -5.28 -7.11
C VAL A 276 -4.07 -6.41 -6.90
N ARG A 277 -4.74 -6.45 -5.75
CA ARG A 277 -5.93 -7.31 -5.54
C ARG A 277 -7.21 -6.51 -5.73
N ILE A 278 -7.97 -6.90 -6.75
CA ILE A 278 -9.34 -6.41 -6.96
C ILE A 278 -10.24 -7.12 -5.97
N MET A 279 -10.86 -6.33 -5.11
CA MET A 279 -11.85 -6.80 -4.14
C MET A 279 -13.26 -6.39 -4.55
N THR A 280 -14.23 -6.74 -3.71
CA THR A 280 -15.66 -6.57 -4.00
C THR A 280 -16.16 -5.15 -3.77
N MET A 281 -17.29 -4.82 -4.40
CA MET A 281 -18.12 -3.62 -4.13
C MET A 281 -17.52 -2.30 -4.59
N LEU A 282 -16.46 -2.32 -5.41
CA LEU A 282 -15.78 -1.12 -5.89
C LEU A 282 -15.58 -1.21 -7.40
N THR A 283 -15.69 -0.09 -8.11
CA THR A 283 -15.13 0.00 -9.47
C THR A 283 -13.61 0.12 -9.38
N TYR A 284 -12.91 -0.55 -10.28
CA TYR A 284 -11.45 -0.46 -10.39
C TYR A 284 -11.06 0.10 -11.76
N ASN A 285 -10.21 1.13 -11.73
CA ASN A 285 -9.51 1.64 -12.91
C ASN A 285 -8.00 1.50 -12.68
N ILE A 286 -7.40 0.46 -13.25
CA ILE A 286 -6.00 0.10 -13.07
C ILE A 286 -5.27 0.42 -14.37
N HIS A 287 -4.47 1.49 -14.41
CA HIS A 287 -3.83 1.88 -15.67
C HIS A 287 -2.46 2.52 -15.57
N HIS A 288 -1.67 2.39 -16.64
CA HIS A 288 -0.34 2.99 -16.75
C HIS A 288 0.61 2.58 -15.61
N ASN A 289 0.36 1.44 -14.95
CA ASN A 289 1.24 0.92 -13.92
C ASN A 289 2.34 0.06 -14.54
N LEU A 290 3.45 -0.04 -13.84
CA LEU A 290 4.52 -0.99 -14.09
C LEU A 290 4.49 -2.03 -12.98
N ILE A 291 4.12 -3.27 -13.29
CA ILE A 291 3.88 -4.33 -12.30
C ILE A 291 4.74 -5.55 -12.60
N GLY A 292 5.72 -5.84 -11.74
CA GLY A 292 6.61 -6.97 -12.00
C GLY A 292 7.25 -7.63 -10.79
N GLY A 293 7.81 -8.81 -11.02
CA GLY A 293 8.42 -9.60 -9.95
C GLY A 293 7.44 -10.06 -8.87
N SER A 294 6.14 -10.16 -9.18
CA SER A 294 5.14 -10.69 -8.24
C SER A 294 5.26 -12.21 -8.15
N LEU A 295 5.30 -12.77 -6.94
CA LEU A 295 5.43 -14.22 -6.72
C LEU A 295 4.17 -15.00 -7.13
N PHE A 296 3.05 -14.34 -7.36
CA PHE A 296 1.87 -14.95 -7.96
C PHE A 296 1.49 -14.24 -9.25
N ALA A 297 0.71 -13.15 -9.19
CA ALA A 297 0.26 -12.44 -10.38
C ALA A 297 0.34 -10.92 -10.22
N GLY A 298 0.45 -10.21 -11.33
CA GLY A 298 0.44 -8.74 -11.30
C GLY A 298 -0.88 -8.19 -10.77
N VAL A 299 -2.00 -8.67 -11.31
CA VAL A 299 -3.36 -8.33 -10.86
C VAL A 299 -4.12 -9.60 -10.45
N ASP A 300 -4.88 -9.52 -9.38
CA ASP A 300 -5.79 -10.57 -8.91
C ASP A 300 -7.25 -10.13 -9.06
N HIS A 301 -8.04 -10.92 -9.77
CA HIS A 301 -9.48 -10.77 -9.93
C HIS A 301 -10.20 -12.09 -9.64
N THR A 302 -9.92 -12.70 -8.48
CA THR A 302 -10.55 -13.97 -8.07
C THR A 302 -11.58 -13.79 -6.94
N ARG A 303 -12.00 -12.54 -6.67
CA ARG A 303 -12.96 -12.20 -5.61
C ARG A 303 -14.36 -11.92 -6.14
N PHE A 304 -14.62 -12.23 -7.40
CA PHE A 304 -15.94 -12.15 -8.04
C PHE A 304 -16.58 -10.76 -8.00
N ASN A 305 -15.76 -9.71 -8.09
CA ASN A 305 -16.30 -8.38 -8.37
C ASN A 305 -16.88 -8.38 -9.81
N PRO A 306 -17.94 -7.61 -10.10
CA PRO A 306 -18.52 -7.61 -11.46
C PRO A 306 -17.49 -7.16 -12.52
N ASN A 307 -17.33 -7.92 -13.59
CA ASN A 307 -16.33 -7.64 -14.64
C ASN A 307 -16.56 -6.27 -15.31
N ASP A 308 -17.82 -5.85 -15.45
CA ASP A 308 -18.23 -4.54 -15.98
C ASP A 308 -17.83 -3.37 -15.06
N TRP A 309 -17.30 -3.63 -13.86
CA TRP A 309 -16.76 -2.62 -12.95
C TRP A 309 -15.24 -2.53 -13.01
N ILE A 310 -14.58 -3.34 -13.84
CA ILE A 310 -13.12 -3.46 -13.87
C ILE A 310 -12.58 -2.96 -15.20
N LYS A 311 -11.64 -2.02 -15.11
CA LYS A 311 -10.79 -1.60 -16.22
C LYS A 311 -9.34 -1.86 -15.87
N VAL A 312 -8.63 -2.52 -16.78
CA VAL A 312 -7.19 -2.78 -16.68
C VAL A 312 -6.57 -2.34 -18.00
N ASP A 313 -6.05 -1.12 -18.08
CA ASP A 313 -5.62 -0.54 -19.36
C ASP A 313 -4.18 -0.04 -19.32
N ASP A 314 -3.44 -0.17 -20.42
CA ASP A 314 -2.12 0.45 -20.61
C ASP A 314 -1.06 0.10 -19.54
N ASN A 315 -1.19 -1.04 -18.86
CA ASN A 315 -0.20 -1.48 -17.88
C ASN A 315 0.93 -2.27 -18.54
N VAL A 316 2.12 -2.19 -17.94
CA VAL A 316 3.27 -3.04 -18.31
C VAL A 316 3.51 -4.08 -17.24
N PHE A 317 3.53 -5.34 -17.66
CA PHE A 317 3.82 -6.49 -16.81
C PHE A 317 5.20 -7.08 -17.13
N PHE A 318 5.93 -7.55 -16.12
CA PHE A 318 7.17 -8.30 -16.34
C PHE A 318 7.50 -9.24 -15.19
N ALA A 319 8.07 -10.40 -15.49
CA ALA A 319 8.62 -11.34 -14.48
C ALA A 319 7.67 -11.68 -13.30
N ASN A 320 6.34 -11.71 -13.53
CA ASN A 320 5.40 -12.23 -12.54
C ASN A 320 5.38 -13.77 -12.64
N LYS A 321 5.57 -14.49 -11.53
CA LYS A 321 5.82 -15.94 -11.50
C LYS A 321 4.71 -16.76 -12.18
N GLN A 322 3.43 -16.46 -11.91
CA GLN A 322 2.32 -17.27 -12.43
C GLN A 322 1.65 -16.64 -13.65
N ALA A 323 1.36 -15.34 -13.63
CA ALA A 323 0.62 -14.66 -14.69
C ALA A 323 0.68 -13.13 -14.58
N ALA A 324 0.32 -12.43 -15.66
CA ALA A 324 -0.01 -11.01 -15.59
C ALA A 324 -1.30 -10.78 -14.76
N MET A 325 -2.33 -11.62 -14.98
CA MET A 325 -3.55 -11.61 -14.19
C MET A 325 -3.93 -13.01 -13.71
N LEU A 326 -4.35 -13.11 -12.45
CA LEU A 326 -5.11 -14.24 -11.96
C LEU A 326 -6.60 -13.91 -12.01
N PHE A 327 -7.39 -14.76 -12.64
CA PHE A 327 -8.80 -14.49 -12.91
C PHE A 327 -9.68 -15.67 -12.50
N SER A 328 -10.91 -15.39 -12.08
CA SER A 328 -11.92 -16.42 -11.92
C SER A 328 -13.19 -15.98 -12.63
N GLU A 329 -13.68 -16.81 -13.55
CA GLU A 329 -14.95 -16.59 -14.24
C GLU A 329 -16.09 -16.37 -13.23
N PRO A 330 -17.07 -15.49 -13.51
CA PRO A 330 -18.19 -15.26 -12.61
C PRO A 330 -18.90 -16.56 -12.21
N GLY A 331 -18.85 -16.89 -10.92
CA GLY A 331 -19.47 -18.10 -10.36
C GLY A 331 -18.60 -19.37 -10.44
N ASN A 332 -17.37 -19.30 -10.97
CA ASN A 332 -16.43 -20.41 -11.01
C ASN A 332 -15.27 -20.16 -10.05
N VAL A 333 -15.03 -21.09 -9.12
CA VAL A 333 -13.92 -20.98 -8.14
C VAL A 333 -12.55 -21.35 -8.71
N GLN A 334 -12.49 -21.81 -9.96
CA GLN A 334 -11.22 -22.08 -10.63
C GLN A 334 -10.45 -20.79 -10.88
N MET A 335 -9.14 -20.83 -10.61
CA MET A 335 -8.23 -19.70 -10.83
C MET A 335 -7.45 -19.91 -12.12
N GLU A 336 -7.69 -19.03 -13.08
CA GLU A 336 -7.06 -18.99 -14.38
C GLU A 336 -5.85 -18.05 -14.35
N ARG A 337 -4.75 -18.52 -14.93
CA ARG A 337 -3.49 -17.79 -15.05
C ARG A 337 -3.47 -17.17 -16.44
N VAL A 338 -3.87 -15.90 -16.53
CA VAL A 338 -4.16 -15.23 -17.79
C VAL A 338 -2.96 -14.42 -18.25
N LYS A 339 -2.54 -14.66 -19.49
CA LYS A 339 -1.50 -13.87 -20.17
C LYS A 339 -2.11 -12.58 -20.70
N VAL A 340 -1.28 -11.56 -20.89
CA VAL A 340 -1.74 -10.26 -21.42
C VAL A 340 -2.45 -10.39 -22.78
N THR A 341 -2.03 -11.34 -23.63
CA THR A 341 -2.64 -11.58 -24.94
C THR A 341 -4.12 -11.99 -24.88
N ASP A 342 -4.55 -12.54 -23.74
CA ASP A 342 -5.87 -13.14 -23.57
C ASP A 342 -6.79 -12.23 -22.74
N PHE A 343 -6.31 -11.03 -22.35
CA PHE A 343 -7.08 -10.09 -21.52
C PHE A 343 -8.37 -9.61 -22.18
N ALA A 344 -8.41 -9.54 -23.51
CA ALA A 344 -9.59 -9.13 -24.26
C ALA A 344 -10.77 -10.12 -24.12
N ASP A 345 -10.50 -11.37 -23.77
CA ASP A 345 -11.50 -12.44 -23.67
C ASP A 345 -12.14 -12.53 -22.28
N LEU A 346 -11.65 -11.76 -21.30
CA LEU A 346 -12.11 -11.82 -19.89
C LEU A 346 -13.46 -11.14 -19.63
N GLY A 347 -14.01 -10.43 -20.62
CA GLY A 347 -15.27 -9.69 -20.49
C GLY A 347 -15.24 -8.56 -19.46
N LEU A 348 -14.05 -8.02 -19.15
CA LEU A 348 -13.90 -6.81 -18.33
C LEU A 348 -14.49 -5.58 -19.04
N ALA A 349 -14.80 -4.53 -18.29
CA ALA A 349 -15.26 -3.26 -18.89
C ALA A 349 -14.24 -2.66 -19.87
N SER A 350 -12.95 -2.86 -19.61
CA SER A 350 -11.86 -2.57 -20.54
C SER A 350 -10.60 -3.35 -20.15
N ALA A 351 -9.83 -3.79 -21.14
CA ALA A 351 -8.61 -4.57 -20.96
C ALA A 351 -7.53 -4.27 -22.04
N THR A 352 -7.43 -3.01 -22.46
CA THR A 352 -6.71 -2.58 -23.68
C THR A 352 -5.31 -2.03 -23.40
N GLY A 353 -4.43 -2.03 -24.40
CA GLY A 353 -3.10 -1.38 -24.29
C GLY A 353 -2.09 -2.04 -23.33
N ASN A 354 -2.50 -3.06 -22.58
CA ASN A 354 -1.60 -3.82 -21.71
C ASN A 354 -0.55 -4.57 -22.53
N ARG A 355 0.66 -4.67 -21.99
CA ARG A 355 1.75 -5.42 -22.61
C ARG A 355 2.66 -6.08 -21.59
N GLU A 356 3.30 -7.17 -21.99
CA GLU A 356 4.48 -7.67 -21.29
C GLU A 356 5.73 -7.07 -21.93
N ALA A 357 6.57 -6.41 -21.14
CA ALA A 357 7.80 -5.81 -21.63
C ALA A 357 8.84 -5.73 -20.51
N SER A 358 10.08 -6.09 -20.84
CA SER A 358 11.22 -5.80 -19.96
C SER A 358 11.66 -4.37 -20.20
N LEU A 359 11.71 -3.57 -19.14
CA LEU A 359 12.19 -2.18 -19.17
C LEU A 359 13.55 -2.08 -18.43
N PRO A 360 14.49 -1.24 -18.89
CA PRO A 360 15.76 -1.03 -18.22
C PRO A 360 15.57 -0.15 -16.97
N LEU A 361 15.05 -0.75 -15.91
CA LEU A 361 14.75 -0.07 -14.66
C LEU A 361 16.00 -0.03 -13.75
N PRO A 362 16.18 1.02 -12.93
CA PRO A 362 17.25 1.12 -11.94
C PRO A 362 16.92 0.24 -10.72
N ILE A 363 16.77 -1.06 -10.94
CA ILE A 363 16.54 -2.07 -9.93
C ILE A 363 17.88 -2.57 -9.40
N ASP A 364 17.94 -2.88 -8.10
CA ASP A 364 19.06 -3.61 -7.52
C ASP A 364 19.25 -4.96 -8.24
N SER A 365 20.36 -5.10 -8.96
CA SER A 365 20.66 -6.31 -9.75
C SER A 365 20.77 -7.56 -8.89
N ALA A 366 21.39 -7.46 -7.71
CA ALA A 366 21.51 -8.59 -6.78
C ALA A 366 20.14 -9.02 -6.25
N TYR A 367 19.25 -8.07 -5.96
CA TYR A 367 17.89 -8.40 -5.54
C TYR A 367 17.08 -9.06 -6.66
N LEU A 368 17.18 -8.55 -7.89
CA LEU A 368 16.50 -9.12 -9.05
C LEU A 368 17.03 -10.53 -9.37
N GLU A 369 18.35 -10.72 -9.37
CA GLU A 369 19.00 -12.01 -9.58
C GLU A 369 18.60 -13.02 -8.51
N GLY A 370 18.57 -12.61 -7.24
CA GLY A 370 18.08 -13.45 -6.14
C GLY A 370 16.64 -13.91 -6.36
N LEU A 371 15.75 -12.97 -6.75
CA LEU A 371 14.35 -13.28 -7.00
C LEU A 371 14.18 -14.25 -8.18
N LEU A 372 14.82 -13.95 -9.31
CA LEU A 372 14.75 -14.79 -10.51
C LEU A 372 15.30 -16.19 -10.22
N GLY A 373 16.41 -16.28 -9.48
CA GLY A 373 16.96 -17.56 -9.01
C GLY A 373 15.97 -18.36 -8.16
N THR A 374 15.24 -17.71 -7.25
CA THR A 374 14.17 -18.35 -6.47
C THR A 374 13.00 -18.83 -7.35
N ILE A 375 12.58 -18.03 -8.33
CA ILE A 375 11.49 -18.41 -9.26
C ILE A 375 11.89 -19.63 -10.10
N TYR A 376 13.10 -19.64 -10.66
CA TYR A 376 13.56 -20.74 -11.51
C TYR A 376 13.78 -22.05 -10.75
N ALA A 377 14.27 -21.99 -9.51
CA ALA A 377 14.44 -23.17 -8.68
C ALA A 377 13.09 -23.88 -8.43
N GLU A 378 12.04 -23.12 -8.11
CA GLU A 378 10.69 -23.64 -7.90
C GLU A 378 10.08 -24.27 -9.16
N GLU A 379 10.28 -23.66 -10.33
CA GLU A 379 9.81 -24.24 -11.60
C GLU A 379 10.52 -25.56 -11.93
N ALA A 380 11.83 -25.65 -11.67
CA ALA A 380 12.59 -26.88 -11.86
C ALA A 380 12.11 -28.00 -10.93
N ASP A 381 11.78 -27.70 -9.68
CA ASP A 381 11.26 -28.68 -8.72
C ASP A 381 9.85 -29.20 -9.11
N LEU A 382 9.05 -28.35 -9.76
CA LEU A 382 7.71 -28.70 -10.23
C LEU A 382 7.69 -29.40 -11.61
N ASP A 383 8.84 -29.56 -12.28
CA ASP A 383 8.91 -30.26 -13.58
C ASP A 383 8.38 -31.70 -13.45
N PRO A 384 7.28 -32.05 -14.15
CA PRO A 384 6.75 -33.42 -14.15
C PRO A 384 7.75 -34.45 -14.67
N ASN A 385 8.74 -34.02 -15.45
CA ASN A 385 9.79 -34.86 -16.01
C ASN A 385 11.02 -34.98 -15.10
N SER A 386 11.02 -34.38 -13.90
CA SER A 386 12.09 -34.63 -12.93
C SER A 386 12.08 -36.10 -12.51
N LEU A 387 13.25 -36.69 -12.25
CA LEU A 387 13.35 -38.11 -11.87
C LEU A 387 12.47 -38.45 -10.66
N ALA A 388 12.37 -37.53 -9.69
CA ALA A 388 11.50 -37.68 -8.52
C ALA A 388 10.01 -37.72 -8.89
N ASN A 389 9.56 -36.82 -9.78
CA ASN A 389 8.17 -36.79 -10.25
C ASN A 389 7.85 -37.97 -11.18
N GLN A 390 8.78 -38.41 -12.02
CA GLN A 390 8.65 -39.64 -12.81
C GLN A 390 8.48 -40.88 -11.92
N VAL A 391 9.27 -40.98 -10.83
CA VAL A 391 9.14 -42.07 -9.85
C VAL A 391 7.78 -42.00 -9.15
N ARG A 392 7.33 -40.83 -8.69
CA ARG A 392 6.01 -40.68 -8.04
C ARG A 392 4.86 -41.05 -8.97
N ALA A 393 4.92 -40.62 -10.23
CA ALA A 393 3.96 -41.02 -11.26
C ALA A 393 3.95 -42.54 -11.48
N ALA A 394 5.13 -43.18 -11.50
CA ALA A 394 5.24 -44.64 -11.63
C ALA A 394 4.61 -45.41 -10.44
N PHE A 395 4.54 -44.78 -9.26
CA PHE A 395 3.91 -45.36 -8.06
C PHE A 395 2.50 -44.84 -7.78
N GLY A 396 1.88 -44.10 -8.71
CA GLY A 396 0.54 -43.54 -8.54
C GLY A 396 0.43 -42.48 -7.42
N LEU A 397 1.56 -41.87 -7.06
CA LEU A 397 1.64 -40.83 -6.05
C LEU A 397 1.50 -39.45 -6.71
N PRO A 398 0.86 -38.46 -6.05
CA PRO A 398 0.78 -37.10 -6.57
C PRO A 398 2.20 -36.51 -6.72
N LEU A 399 2.45 -35.75 -7.78
CA LEU A 399 3.72 -35.05 -8.00
C LEU A 399 4.07 -34.17 -6.78
N ARG A 400 5.36 -34.00 -6.49
CA ARG A 400 5.84 -33.26 -5.32
C ARG A 400 7.10 -32.50 -5.71
N GLY A 401 7.08 -31.18 -5.55
CA GLY A 401 8.32 -30.40 -5.47
C GLY A 401 9.05 -30.80 -4.19
N GLU A 402 10.27 -31.31 -4.29
CA GLU A 402 11.14 -31.38 -3.13
C GLU A 402 11.53 -29.94 -2.79
N LEU A 403 10.79 -29.29 -1.88
CA LEU A 403 11.30 -28.09 -1.21
C LEU A 403 12.62 -28.49 -0.55
N THR A 404 13.76 -28.21 -1.19
CA THR A 404 15.01 -28.10 -0.44
C THR A 404 14.71 -27.15 0.70
N THR A 405 14.94 -27.61 1.92
CA THR A 405 14.49 -27.01 3.19
C THR A 405 15.01 -25.59 3.46
N GLN A 406 15.69 -24.96 2.50
CA GLN A 406 16.19 -23.59 2.57
C GLN A 406 15.77 -22.84 1.30
N VAL A 407 14.76 -21.97 1.44
CA VAL A 407 14.44 -20.97 0.41
C VAL A 407 15.65 -20.07 0.17
N SER A 408 16.02 -19.82 -1.09
CA SER A 408 17.19 -19.01 -1.45
C SER A 408 16.96 -17.50 -1.24
N MET A 409 15.72 -17.05 -1.37
CA MET A 409 15.29 -15.67 -1.10
C MET A 409 13.83 -15.66 -0.65
N TYR A 410 13.49 -14.85 0.34
CA TYR A 410 12.09 -14.58 0.68
C TYR A 410 11.95 -13.28 1.45
N ALA A 411 11.31 -12.29 0.81
CA ALA A 411 10.99 -10.98 1.40
C ALA A 411 12.19 -10.32 2.10
N ASN A 412 13.38 -10.51 1.54
CA ASN A 412 14.61 -9.87 2.01
C ASN A 412 14.44 -8.35 1.94
N ARG A 413 15.14 -7.62 2.81
CA ARG A 413 15.01 -6.18 2.88
C ARG A 413 15.55 -5.51 1.62
N TYR A 414 14.77 -4.62 1.04
CA TYR A 414 15.15 -3.75 -0.07
C TYR A 414 15.46 -2.34 0.47
N SER A 415 16.43 -1.65 -0.15
CA SER A 415 16.82 -0.28 0.22
C SER A 415 15.76 0.73 -0.23
N TRP A 416 15.24 1.54 0.70
CA TRP A 416 14.32 2.62 0.34
C TRP A 416 14.99 3.68 -0.54
N GLN A 417 16.31 3.89 -0.40
CA GLN A 417 17.07 4.80 -1.25
C GLN A 417 17.05 4.33 -2.71
N LYS A 418 17.34 3.04 -2.94
CA LYS A 418 17.22 2.46 -4.29
C LYS A 418 15.79 2.49 -4.81
N ALA A 419 14.78 2.40 -3.93
CA ALA A 419 13.39 2.51 -4.34
C ALA A 419 13.04 3.93 -4.83
N LEU A 420 13.68 4.99 -4.32
CA LEU A 420 13.48 6.35 -4.81
C LEU A 420 13.95 6.54 -6.25
N GLU A 421 14.96 5.79 -6.69
CA GLU A 421 15.47 5.83 -8.08
C GLU A 421 14.43 5.35 -9.11
N LEU A 422 13.36 4.68 -8.67
CA LEU A 422 12.29 4.21 -9.54
C LEU A 422 11.30 5.30 -9.96
N PHE A 423 11.30 6.47 -9.31
CA PHE A 423 10.52 7.62 -9.77
C PHE A 423 11.11 8.17 -11.08
N GLY A 424 10.29 8.25 -12.12
CA GLY A 424 10.72 8.74 -13.43
C GLY A 424 11.54 7.73 -14.24
N ALA A 425 11.68 6.48 -13.78
CA ALA A 425 12.43 5.43 -14.47
C ALA A 425 11.81 5.02 -15.82
N SER A 426 10.52 5.30 -16.03
CA SER A 426 9.81 5.01 -17.26
C SER A 426 8.85 6.16 -17.61
N PRO A 427 8.99 6.82 -18.79
CA PRO A 427 8.23 8.04 -19.12
C PRO A 427 6.73 7.88 -19.30
N GLU A 428 6.24 6.69 -19.68
CA GLU A 428 4.83 6.47 -20.05
C GLU A 428 4.04 5.65 -19.02
N VAL A 429 4.75 4.87 -18.20
CA VAL A 429 4.15 3.95 -17.23
C VAL A 429 5.00 3.88 -15.97
N GLY A 430 4.41 3.45 -14.85
CA GLY A 430 5.08 3.39 -13.57
C GLY A 430 5.09 4.76 -12.86
N ALA A 431 5.80 4.83 -11.74
CA ALA A 431 5.99 6.06 -10.99
C ALA A 431 6.75 7.09 -11.85
N GLN A 432 6.15 8.27 -11.99
CA GLN A 432 6.62 9.41 -12.74
C GLN A 432 7.52 10.32 -11.89
N SER A 433 8.32 11.15 -12.57
CA SER A 433 9.27 12.05 -11.91
C SER A 433 8.58 12.95 -10.89
N LEU A 434 9.19 13.11 -9.72
CA LEU A 434 8.74 14.08 -8.72
C LEU A 434 9.26 15.47 -9.11
N ALA A 435 8.36 16.44 -9.27
CA ALA A 435 8.74 17.83 -9.47
C ALA A 435 8.94 18.50 -8.09
N PRO A 436 10.02 19.28 -7.88
CA PRO A 436 10.12 20.14 -6.71
C PRO A 436 8.96 21.15 -6.73
N ALA A 437 8.29 21.33 -5.58
CA ALA A 437 7.33 22.41 -5.41
C ALA A 437 8.01 23.56 -4.64
N THR A 438 8.01 24.75 -5.23
CA THR A 438 8.34 26.00 -4.53
C THR A 438 7.03 26.66 -4.11
N GLU A 439 6.90 27.00 -2.84
CA GLU A 439 5.76 27.82 -2.35
C GLU A 439 5.75 29.23 -2.94
#